data_AF-A0A8T2VTY6-F1
#
_entry.id   AF-A0A8T2VTY6-F1
#
_cell.length_a   1.000
_cell.length_b   1.000
_cell.length_c   1.000
_cell.angle_alpha   90.00
_cell.angle_beta   90.00
_cell.angle_gamma   90.00
#
_symmetry.space_group_name_H-M   'P 1'
#
loop_
_entity.id
_entity.type
_entity.pdbx_description
1 polymer ?
#
loop_
_entity_poly.entity_id
_entity_poly.type
_entity_poly.pdbx_seq_one_letter_code
_entity_poly.pdbx_strand_id
1 'polypeptide(L)'
;MGDLATDVPQALGDLFSEILNLRGATDSKELQDRLNAGAVKILKLKAIHRAMCESTESLREATVDAKNQLDQSSLQLQSLLYEKQHYEKEIQSCTSFASAHSEQQLELLPVEAYRTRAAASAMDEEEEQKEEEPHQLMLNRLHHELEFREETVKELEALKAKRDGLAADVAQKRSSLAGLDAEIYKLRTSAQRVQRHYGVEAVGILSGDQSDRLAALLPASLYLIFSHLTAVAAADKLPLEISITGEQAVAHRKQMASALVRSPSAPANVVEAALARAAEEASVSTKEGETALVFPLAVEAAVVTETATKKHKFTATFHYSPSLNLVTVSGGNAAQDALLAFLFGDNKDQVTQGAAEEIGLPGKAYSWAQRAAGLDLLPPIEEFVAKGGGAGGSAGLAAVRQYQHEGRAAAIAAQLVHAATTAAGPSGIR
;
A
#
# COMPACT_ATOMS: atom_id res chain seq x y z
N MET A 1 103.42 41.22 0.00
CA MET A 1 103.30 42.66 -0.34
C MET A 1 103.52 43.58 0.86
N GLY A 2 103.30 43.15 2.11
CA GLY A 2 103.50 44.00 3.30
C GLY A 2 104.93 44.52 3.48
N ASP A 3 105.95 43.67 3.35
CA ASP A 3 107.35 44.07 3.59
C ASP A 3 107.90 45.06 2.56
N LEU A 4 107.47 44.97 1.29
CA LEU A 4 107.93 45.88 0.23
C LEU A 4 107.32 47.28 0.34
N ALA A 5 106.13 47.40 0.94
CA ALA A 5 105.41 48.67 1.09
C ALA A 5 106.00 49.55 2.20
N THR A 6 106.65 48.94 3.19
CA THR A 6 107.32 49.64 4.30
C THR A 6 108.80 49.90 4.02
N ASP A 7 109.46 49.00 3.28
CA ASP A 7 110.90 49.05 3.00
C ASP A 7 111.28 50.14 1.98
N VAL A 8 110.49 50.31 0.91
CA VAL A 8 110.79 51.31 -0.14
C VAL A 8 110.69 52.77 0.36
N PRO A 9 109.67 53.17 1.16
CA PRO A 9 109.61 54.51 1.75
C PRO A 9 110.73 54.80 2.75
N GLN A 10 111.09 53.82 3.58
CA GLN A 10 112.22 53.94 4.52
C GLN A 10 113.54 54.12 3.76
N ALA A 11 113.80 53.25 2.78
CA ALA A 11 114.98 53.34 1.93
C ALA A 11 115.04 54.61 1.05
N LEU A 12 113.90 55.26 0.78
CA LEU A 12 113.82 56.56 0.12
C LEU A 12 114.11 57.70 1.11
N GLY A 13 113.60 57.61 2.35
CA GLY A 13 113.95 58.52 3.45
C GLY A 13 115.44 58.54 3.75
N ASP A 14 116.08 57.36 3.78
CA ASP A 14 117.52 57.22 3.98
C ASP A 14 118.32 57.89 2.84
N LEU A 15 117.91 57.66 1.57
CA LEU A 15 118.55 58.34 0.42
C LEU A 15 118.39 59.86 0.44
N PHE A 16 117.21 60.38 0.82
CA PHE A 16 117.00 61.82 0.94
C PHE A 16 117.89 62.42 2.03
N SER A 17 118.08 61.70 3.15
CA SER A 17 118.99 62.11 4.21
C SER A 17 120.47 62.15 3.74
N GLU A 18 120.89 61.19 2.92
CA GLU A 18 122.22 61.15 2.30
C GLU A 18 122.45 62.26 1.27
N ILE A 19 121.46 62.57 0.42
CA ILE A 19 121.52 63.66 -0.57
C ILE A 19 121.62 65.03 0.12
N LEU A 20 120.93 65.21 1.25
CA LEU A 20 121.01 66.44 2.05
C LEU A 20 122.40 66.65 2.65
N ASN A 21 123.08 65.56 3.04
CA ASN A 21 124.44 65.60 3.57
C ASN A 21 125.50 65.90 2.48
N LEU A 22 125.26 65.51 1.23
CA LEU A 22 126.17 65.75 0.09
C LEU A 22 126.06 67.16 -0.52
N ARG A 23 125.05 67.96 -0.14
CA ARG A 23 124.79 69.32 -0.65
C ARG A 23 125.94 70.33 -0.40
N GLY A 24 126.95 69.96 0.39
CA GLY A 24 128.16 70.74 0.66
C GLY A 24 129.40 70.38 -0.18
N ALA A 25 129.36 69.34 -1.02
CA ALA A 25 130.50 68.87 -1.82
C ALA A 25 130.39 69.24 -3.31
N THR A 26 131.52 69.57 -3.95
CA THR A 26 131.63 70.09 -5.34
C THR A 26 131.56 69.04 -6.45
N ASP A 27 131.29 67.78 -6.14
CA ASP A 27 131.34 66.66 -7.10
C ASP A 27 129.98 66.42 -7.77
N SER A 28 129.78 67.08 -8.91
CA SER A 28 128.54 67.05 -9.69
C SER A 28 128.12 65.66 -10.19
N LYS A 29 129.05 64.68 -10.30
CA LYS A 29 128.76 63.33 -10.82
C LYS A 29 128.16 62.41 -9.76
N GLU A 30 128.70 62.42 -8.54
CA GLU A 30 128.20 61.58 -7.44
C GLU A 30 126.79 62.01 -7.00
N LEU A 31 126.51 63.31 -7.03
CA LEU A 31 125.17 63.85 -6.81
C LEU A 31 124.18 63.36 -7.88
N GLN A 32 124.58 63.33 -9.15
CA GLN A 32 123.73 62.83 -10.25
C GLN A 32 123.43 61.33 -10.08
N ASP A 33 124.42 60.52 -9.67
CA ASP A 33 124.22 59.08 -9.45
C ASP A 33 123.26 58.79 -8.28
N ARG A 34 123.33 59.57 -7.20
CA ARG A 34 122.40 59.45 -6.06
C ARG A 34 120.99 59.94 -6.40
N LEU A 35 120.86 61.01 -7.19
CA LEU A 35 119.57 61.46 -7.73
C LEU A 35 118.94 60.42 -8.66
N ASN A 36 119.75 59.78 -9.52
CA ASN A 36 119.30 58.69 -10.37
C ASN A 36 118.86 57.47 -9.54
N ALA A 37 119.58 57.10 -8.48
CA ALA A 37 119.18 56.04 -7.55
C ALA A 37 117.87 56.36 -6.81
N GLY A 38 117.67 57.62 -6.39
CA GLY A 38 116.42 58.12 -5.80
C GLY A 38 115.25 58.07 -6.79
N ALA A 39 115.47 58.49 -8.03
CA ALA A 39 114.46 58.42 -9.10
C ALA A 39 114.02 56.97 -9.36
N VAL A 40 114.95 56.00 -9.37
CA VAL A 40 114.63 54.56 -9.48
C VAL A 40 113.78 54.07 -8.31
N LYS A 41 114.06 54.49 -7.06
CA LYS A 41 113.22 54.11 -5.90
C LYS A 41 111.82 54.73 -5.96
N ILE A 42 111.68 55.98 -6.43
CA ILE A 42 110.37 56.62 -6.66
C ILE A 42 109.58 55.89 -7.75
N LEU A 43 110.25 55.47 -8.84
CA LEU A 43 109.61 54.67 -9.90
C LEU A 43 109.13 53.31 -9.36
N LYS A 44 109.92 52.65 -8.50
CA LYS A 44 109.50 51.42 -7.80
C LYS A 44 108.29 51.66 -6.89
N LEU A 45 108.27 52.75 -6.12
CA LEU A 45 107.12 53.10 -5.27
C LEU A 45 105.87 53.37 -6.11
N LYS A 46 105.99 54.10 -7.22
CA LYS A 46 104.89 54.32 -8.17
C LYS A 46 104.38 53.00 -8.78
N ALA A 47 105.28 52.07 -9.10
CA ALA A 47 104.91 50.75 -9.61
C ALA A 47 104.15 49.92 -8.55
N ILE A 48 104.60 49.92 -7.29
CA ILE A 48 103.90 49.26 -6.17
C ILE A 48 102.53 49.91 -5.92
N HIS A 49 102.45 51.24 -5.91
CA HIS A 49 101.19 51.96 -5.75
C HIS A 49 100.20 51.62 -6.87
N ARG A 50 100.67 51.56 -8.13
CA ARG A 50 99.85 51.13 -9.26
C ARG A 50 99.36 49.69 -9.11
N ALA A 51 100.24 48.76 -8.71
CA ALA A 51 99.85 47.37 -8.46
C ALA A 51 98.85 47.24 -7.31
N MET A 52 98.96 48.07 -6.27
CA MET A 52 97.97 48.14 -5.19
C MET A 52 96.62 48.69 -5.69
N CYS A 53 96.62 49.77 -6.47
CA CYS A 53 95.39 50.29 -7.09
C CYS A 53 94.71 49.24 -7.97
N GLU A 54 95.47 48.58 -8.86
CA GLU A 54 94.96 47.50 -9.72
C GLU A 54 94.41 46.32 -8.90
N SER A 55 95.09 45.92 -7.81
CA SER A 55 94.59 44.89 -6.90
C SER A 55 93.32 45.31 -6.16
N THR A 56 93.20 46.57 -5.75
CA THR A 56 91.98 47.08 -5.10
C THR A 56 90.82 47.21 -6.07
N GLU A 57 91.06 47.59 -7.32
CA GLU A 57 90.05 47.61 -8.38
C GLU A 57 89.58 46.19 -8.69
N SER A 58 90.50 45.23 -8.84
CA SER A 58 90.16 43.82 -9.04
C SER A 58 89.32 43.24 -7.89
N LEU A 59 89.67 43.56 -6.63
CA LEU A 59 88.86 43.13 -5.48
C LEU A 59 87.49 43.80 -5.46
N ARG A 60 87.41 45.08 -5.85
CA ARG A 60 86.14 45.80 -5.98
C ARG A 60 85.25 45.19 -7.06
N GLU A 61 85.81 44.81 -8.21
CA GLU A 61 85.06 44.12 -9.27
C GLU A 61 84.57 42.75 -8.78
N ALA A 62 85.43 41.93 -8.19
CA ALA A 62 85.05 40.61 -7.67
C ALA A 62 83.96 40.69 -6.58
N THR A 63 84.01 41.71 -5.72
CA THR A 63 82.97 41.93 -4.70
C THR A 63 81.65 42.43 -5.29
N VAL A 64 81.70 43.27 -6.34
CA VAL A 64 80.50 43.67 -7.09
C VAL A 64 79.87 42.48 -7.80
N ASP A 65 80.67 41.62 -8.42
CA ASP A 65 80.18 40.42 -9.10
C ASP A 65 79.53 39.44 -8.12
N ALA A 66 80.17 39.17 -6.98
CA ALA A 66 79.61 38.33 -5.92
C ALA A 66 78.31 38.92 -5.35
N LYS A 67 78.25 40.25 -5.18
CA LYS A 67 77.03 40.95 -4.77
C LYS A 67 75.92 40.78 -5.81
N ASN A 68 76.22 40.97 -7.09
CA ASN A 68 75.23 40.82 -8.16
C ASN A 68 74.67 39.38 -8.21
N GLN A 69 75.50 38.36 -7.99
CA GLN A 69 75.05 36.97 -7.90
C GLN A 69 74.15 36.74 -6.67
N LEU A 70 74.50 37.33 -5.52
CA LEU A 70 73.66 37.28 -4.33
C LEU A 70 72.30 37.97 -4.57
N ASP A 71 72.29 39.15 -5.19
CA ASP A 71 71.07 39.90 -5.49
C ASP A 71 70.18 39.12 -6.47
N GLN A 72 70.76 38.49 -7.50
CA GLN A 72 70.04 37.63 -8.44
C GLN A 72 69.42 36.41 -7.74
N SER A 73 70.17 35.70 -6.91
CA SER A 73 69.65 34.55 -6.16
C SER A 73 68.59 34.96 -5.12
N SER A 74 68.76 36.11 -4.47
CA SER A 74 67.76 36.67 -3.56
C SER A 74 66.45 37.01 -4.29
N LEU A 75 66.53 37.54 -5.51
CA LEU A 75 65.34 37.82 -6.33
C LEU A 75 64.63 36.54 -6.76
N GLN A 76 65.38 35.51 -7.15
CA GLN A 76 64.81 34.18 -7.45
C GLN A 76 64.11 33.57 -6.22
N LEU A 77 64.74 33.67 -5.04
CA LEU A 77 64.13 33.22 -3.79
C LEU A 77 62.82 33.96 -3.50
N GLN A 78 62.80 35.29 -3.67
CA GLN A 78 61.59 36.08 -3.46
C GLN A 78 60.46 35.68 -4.40
N SER A 79 60.76 35.43 -5.68
CA SER A 79 59.79 34.92 -6.66
C SER A 79 59.21 33.56 -6.24
N LEU A 80 60.06 32.62 -5.81
CA LEU A 80 59.62 31.31 -5.35
C LEU A 80 58.78 31.39 -4.07
N LEU A 81 59.12 32.29 -3.14
CA LEU A 81 58.31 32.52 -1.94
C LEU A 81 56.91 33.06 -2.28
N TYR A 82 56.82 33.94 -3.28
CA TYR A 82 55.54 34.43 -3.77
C TYR A 82 54.71 33.30 -4.39
N GLU A 83 55.32 32.48 -5.26
CA GLU A 83 54.63 31.32 -5.85
C GLU A 83 54.15 30.34 -4.78
N LYS A 84 54.99 30.01 -3.80
CA LYS A 84 54.60 29.19 -2.65
C LYS A 84 53.36 29.78 -1.94
N GLN A 85 53.39 31.06 -1.60
CA GLN A 85 52.27 31.71 -0.92
C GLN A 85 51.01 31.73 -1.79
N HIS A 86 51.15 31.89 -3.10
CA HIS A 86 50.04 31.80 -4.04
C HIS A 86 49.39 30.41 -3.99
N TYR A 87 50.18 29.35 -4.15
CA TYR A 87 49.66 27.98 -4.08
C TYR A 87 49.09 27.63 -2.72
N GLU A 88 49.68 28.11 -1.61
CA GLU A 88 49.10 27.91 -0.28
C GLU A 88 47.71 28.56 -0.15
N LYS A 89 47.52 29.77 -0.69
CA LYS A 89 46.20 30.43 -0.72
C LYS A 89 45.20 29.67 -1.59
N GLU A 90 45.64 29.19 -2.74
CA GLU A 90 44.80 28.43 -3.66
C GLU A 90 44.39 27.08 -3.08
N ILE A 91 45.33 26.35 -2.45
CA ILE A 91 45.05 25.12 -1.71
C ILE A 91 44.04 25.41 -0.59
N GLN A 92 44.26 26.46 0.22
CA GLN A 92 43.31 26.83 1.28
C GLN A 92 41.91 27.11 0.73
N SER A 93 41.82 27.83 -0.40
CA SER A 93 40.56 28.09 -1.09
C SER A 93 39.88 26.79 -1.52
N CYS A 94 40.61 25.87 -2.14
CA CYS A 94 40.10 24.58 -2.57
C CYS A 94 39.68 23.68 -1.39
N THR A 95 40.46 23.66 -0.30
CA THR A 95 40.13 22.89 0.90
C THR A 95 38.98 23.46 1.71
N SER A 96 38.70 24.76 1.56
CA SER A 96 37.55 25.43 2.20
C SER A 96 36.22 25.13 1.52
N PHE A 97 36.23 24.32 0.45
CA PHE A 97 35.02 23.85 -0.18
C PHE A 97 34.18 23.03 0.81
N ALA A 98 33.04 23.59 1.20
CA ALA A 98 32.01 22.89 1.95
C ALA A 98 30.83 22.63 1.00
N SER A 99 30.40 21.38 0.90
CA SER A 99 29.17 21.03 0.18
C SER A 99 27.96 21.69 0.85
N ALA A 100 26.95 22.05 0.06
CA ALA A 100 25.72 22.72 0.54
C ALA A 100 24.99 21.93 1.65
N HIS A 101 25.20 20.62 1.68
CA HIS A 101 24.76 19.73 2.74
C HIS A 101 25.97 19.02 3.30
N SER A 102 26.22 19.19 4.59
CA SER A 102 27.22 18.40 5.31
C SER A 102 26.67 16.99 5.55
N GLU A 103 27.56 16.00 5.65
CA GLU A 103 27.18 14.61 5.96
C GLU A 103 26.36 14.50 7.26
N GLN A 104 26.53 15.44 8.18
CA GLN A 104 25.80 15.50 9.46
C GLN A 104 24.37 16.02 9.31
N GLN A 105 24.07 16.80 8.28
CA GLN A 105 22.71 17.26 7.99
C GLN A 105 21.89 16.22 7.22
N LEU A 106 22.56 15.30 6.53
CA LEU A 106 21.90 14.19 5.84
C LEU A 106 21.68 13.05 6.84
N GLU A 107 20.45 12.96 7.36
CA GLU A 107 20.00 11.78 8.12
C GLU A 107 19.94 10.57 7.19
N LEU A 108 21.09 9.92 6.99
CA LEU A 108 21.26 8.69 6.22
C LEU A 108 21.07 7.48 7.12
N LEU A 109 20.59 6.37 6.55
CA LEU A 109 20.58 5.09 7.27
C LEU A 109 21.99 4.74 7.78
N PRO A 110 22.12 4.25 9.03
CA PRO A 110 23.39 3.73 9.54
C PRO A 110 23.97 2.66 8.63
N VAL A 111 25.31 2.58 8.53
CA VAL A 111 26.01 1.70 7.59
C VAL A 111 25.60 0.23 7.74
N GLU A 112 25.43 -0.24 8.99
CA GLU A 112 24.98 -1.62 9.25
C GLU A 112 23.58 -1.90 8.70
N ALA A 113 22.66 -0.97 8.92
CA ALA A 113 21.28 -1.09 8.45
C ALA A 113 21.20 -0.99 6.92
N TYR A 114 21.99 -0.11 6.31
CA TYR A 114 22.15 -0.06 4.85
C TYR A 114 22.65 -1.39 4.30
N ARG A 115 23.74 -1.96 4.85
CA ARG A 115 24.29 -3.24 4.37
C ARG A 115 23.29 -4.39 4.46
N THR A 116 22.54 -4.49 5.57
CA THR A 116 21.51 -5.52 5.70
C THR A 116 20.38 -5.38 4.67
N ARG A 117 20.07 -4.14 4.27
CA ARG A 117 18.99 -3.85 3.34
C ARG A 117 19.41 -3.95 1.89
N ALA A 118 20.62 -3.48 1.56
CA ALA A 118 21.27 -3.67 0.28
C ALA A 118 21.45 -5.17 -0.02
N ALA A 119 21.92 -5.96 0.96
CA ALA A 119 22.05 -7.41 0.80
C ALA A 119 20.69 -8.11 0.57
N ALA A 120 19.59 -7.58 1.13
CA ALA A 120 18.25 -8.09 0.87
C ALA A 120 17.73 -7.69 -0.53
N SER A 121 18.25 -6.60 -1.09
CA SER A 121 17.90 -6.08 -2.41
C SER A 121 18.93 -6.52 -3.47
N ALA A 122 19.23 -7.82 -3.51
CA ALA A 122 20.00 -8.51 -4.56
C ALA A 122 21.02 -7.63 -5.32
N MET A 123 21.99 -7.05 -4.59
CA MET A 123 23.07 -6.27 -5.21
C MET A 123 24.01 -7.22 -5.97
N ASP A 124 24.55 -6.75 -7.09
CA ASP A 124 25.51 -7.50 -7.90
C ASP A 124 26.86 -7.64 -7.14
N GLU A 125 27.52 -8.79 -7.23
CA GLU A 125 28.81 -9.09 -6.56
C GLU A 125 29.93 -8.07 -6.92
N GLU A 126 29.79 -7.35 -8.03
CA GLU A 126 30.71 -6.27 -8.45
C GLU A 126 30.56 -4.98 -7.63
N GLU A 127 29.40 -4.75 -7.00
CA GLU A 127 29.16 -3.58 -6.14
C GLU A 127 29.71 -3.81 -4.73
N GLU A 128 29.73 -5.05 -4.24
CA GLU A 128 30.35 -5.40 -2.95
C GLU A 128 31.86 -5.09 -2.92
N GLN A 129 32.58 -5.32 -4.02
CA GLN A 129 34.02 -5.00 -4.13
C GLN A 129 34.28 -3.48 -4.21
N LYS A 130 33.31 -2.71 -4.70
CA LYS A 130 33.36 -1.25 -4.78
C LYS A 130 33.04 -0.57 -3.45
N GLU A 131 32.42 -1.27 -2.50
CA GLU A 131 32.16 -0.75 -1.16
C GLU A 131 33.42 -0.58 -0.28
N GLU A 132 34.58 -1.13 -0.69
CA GLU A 132 35.83 -0.94 0.05
C GLU A 132 36.34 0.50 -0.01
N GLU A 133 35.97 1.27 -1.05
CA GLU A 133 36.32 2.68 -1.15
C GLU A 133 35.28 3.56 -0.41
N PRO A 134 35.67 4.39 0.58
CA PRO A 134 34.72 5.15 1.41
C PRO A 134 33.85 6.12 0.61
N HIS A 135 34.38 6.67 -0.49
CA HIS A 135 33.63 7.57 -1.36
C HIS A 135 32.53 6.83 -2.13
N GLN A 136 32.84 5.66 -2.70
CA GLN A 136 31.88 4.84 -3.43
C GLN A 136 30.79 4.31 -2.50
N LEU A 137 31.15 3.87 -1.29
CA LEU A 137 30.19 3.51 -0.26
C LEU A 137 29.22 4.65 0.07
N MET A 138 29.70 5.90 0.15
CA MET A 138 28.83 7.06 0.38
C MET A 138 27.88 7.31 -0.80
N LEU A 139 28.38 7.21 -2.03
CA LEU A 139 27.55 7.37 -3.23
C LEU A 139 26.45 6.30 -3.30
N ASN A 140 26.78 5.03 -3.06
CA ASN A 140 25.80 3.94 -3.08
C ASN A 140 24.73 4.13 -2.00
N ARG A 141 25.14 4.54 -0.79
CA ARG A 141 24.21 4.90 0.30
C ARG A 141 23.27 6.03 -0.09
N LEU A 142 23.76 7.06 -0.77
CA LEU A 142 22.94 8.18 -1.23
C LEU A 142 21.94 7.75 -2.31
N HIS A 143 22.35 6.92 -3.26
CA HIS A 143 21.45 6.40 -4.30
C HIS A 143 20.35 5.53 -3.70
N HIS A 144 20.72 4.58 -2.83
CA HIS A 144 19.76 3.73 -2.14
C HIS A 144 18.77 4.57 -1.30
N GLU A 145 19.23 5.58 -0.57
CA GLU A 145 18.35 6.46 0.21
C GLU A 145 17.40 7.25 -0.69
N LEU A 146 17.87 7.72 -1.86
CA LEU A 146 17.04 8.42 -2.84
C LEU A 146 15.93 7.51 -3.35
N GLU A 147 16.28 6.31 -3.83
CA GLU A 147 15.33 5.31 -4.32
C GLU A 147 14.30 4.95 -3.24
N PHE A 148 14.78 4.70 -2.02
CA PHE A 148 13.92 4.42 -0.88
C PHE A 148 12.95 5.58 -0.58
N ARG A 149 13.41 6.83 -0.63
CA ARG A 149 12.54 8.00 -0.44
C ARG A 149 11.53 8.15 -1.56
N GLU A 150 11.90 7.87 -2.81
CA GLU A 150 10.95 7.90 -3.92
C GLU A 150 9.87 6.83 -3.78
N GLU A 151 10.24 5.60 -3.42
CA GLU A 151 9.30 4.51 -3.18
C GLU A 151 8.33 4.83 -2.04
N THR A 152 8.86 5.31 -0.91
CA THR A 152 8.02 5.67 0.24
C THR A 152 7.08 6.83 -0.06
N VAL A 153 7.48 7.82 -0.87
CA VAL A 153 6.58 8.86 -1.34
C VAL A 153 5.47 8.29 -2.23
N LYS A 154 5.80 7.38 -3.16
CA LYS A 154 4.79 6.71 -4.02
C LYS A 154 3.79 5.93 -3.17
N GLU A 155 4.24 5.18 -2.17
CA GLU A 155 3.37 4.44 -1.24
C GLU A 155 2.46 5.39 -0.44
N LEU A 156 3.02 6.49 0.04
CA LEU A 156 2.28 7.51 0.79
C LEU A 156 1.18 8.14 -0.07
N GLU A 157 1.47 8.48 -1.33
CA GLU A 157 0.50 9.01 -2.28
C GLU A 157 -0.61 7.99 -2.60
N ALA A 158 -0.26 6.72 -2.81
CA ALA A 158 -1.23 5.65 -3.01
C ALA A 158 -2.16 5.47 -1.80
N LEU A 159 -1.61 5.51 -0.58
CA LEU A 159 -2.39 5.44 0.67
C LEU A 159 -3.30 6.67 0.85
N LYS A 160 -2.82 7.87 0.51
CA LYS A 160 -3.65 9.09 0.52
C LYS A 160 -4.82 8.98 -0.45
N ALA A 161 -4.58 8.55 -1.69
CA ALA A 161 -5.62 8.34 -2.68
C ALA A 161 -6.66 7.31 -2.20
N LYS A 162 -6.21 6.21 -1.59
CA LYS A 162 -7.10 5.19 -1.01
C LYS A 162 -7.94 5.75 0.13
N ARG A 163 -7.35 6.53 1.03
CA ARG A 163 -8.07 7.22 2.12
C ARG A 163 -9.16 8.13 1.55
N ASP A 164 -8.84 8.91 0.54
CA ASP A 164 -9.79 9.86 -0.06
C ASP A 164 -10.93 9.14 -0.80
N GLY A 165 -10.63 8.06 -1.51
CA GLY A 165 -11.66 7.19 -2.11
C GLY A 165 -12.62 6.61 -1.07
N LEU A 166 -12.09 6.04 0.02
CA LEU A 166 -12.92 5.52 1.11
C LEU A 166 -13.75 6.61 1.80
N ALA A 167 -13.18 7.81 1.98
CA ALA A 167 -13.91 8.93 2.56
C ALA A 167 -15.08 9.36 1.66
N ALA A 168 -14.87 9.40 0.34
CA ALA A 168 -15.92 9.68 -0.64
C ALA A 168 -17.02 8.60 -0.63
N ASP A 169 -16.65 7.32 -0.59
CA ASP A 169 -17.61 6.21 -0.50
C ASP A 169 -18.48 6.29 0.77
N VAL A 170 -17.85 6.62 1.92
CA VAL A 170 -18.58 6.81 3.18
C VAL A 170 -19.53 8.00 3.08
N ALA A 171 -19.11 9.10 2.48
CA ALA A 171 -19.97 10.26 2.27
C ALA A 171 -21.17 9.93 1.36
N GLN A 172 -20.93 9.20 0.26
CA GLN A 172 -21.98 8.74 -0.65
C GLN A 172 -22.97 7.82 0.07
N LYS A 173 -22.48 6.81 0.80
CA LYS A 173 -23.33 5.88 1.57
C LYS A 173 -24.16 6.62 2.62
N ARG A 174 -23.58 7.61 3.32
CA ARG A 174 -24.33 8.45 4.28
C ARG A 174 -25.43 9.26 3.59
N SER A 175 -25.15 9.84 2.42
CA SER A 175 -26.15 10.57 1.65
C SER A 175 -27.27 9.64 1.16
N SER A 176 -26.94 8.43 0.70
CA SER A 176 -27.93 7.43 0.28
C SER A 176 -28.79 6.97 1.44
N LEU A 177 -28.22 6.75 2.63
CA LEU A 177 -28.97 6.40 3.85
C LEU A 177 -29.92 7.53 4.28
N ALA A 178 -29.45 8.77 4.28
CA ALA A 178 -30.31 9.93 4.58
C ALA A 178 -31.46 10.08 3.55
N GLY A 179 -31.19 9.78 2.27
CA GLY A 179 -32.22 9.73 1.23
C GLY A 179 -33.25 8.62 1.48
N LEU A 180 -32.78 7.42 1.81
CA LEU A 180 -33.62 6.26 2.13
C LEU A 180 -34.53 6.53 3.34
N ASP A 181 -34.01 7.14 4.41
CA ASP A 181 -34.80 7.50 5.59
C ASP A 181 -35.98 8.42 5.23
N ALA A 182 -35.75 9.39 4.34
CA ALA A 182 -36.80 10.29 3.86
C ALA A 182 -37.85 9.55 3.01
N GLU A 183 -37.43 8.61 2.17
CA GLU A 183 -38.34 7.77 1.37
C GLU A 183 -39.16 6.82 2.25
N ILE A 184 -38.54 6.16 3.22
CA ILE A 184 -39.21 5.30 4.20
C ILE A 184 -40.25 6.10 4.99
N TYR A 185 -39.92 7.34 5.39
CA TYR A 185 -40.88 8.21 6.07
C TYR A 185 -42.10 8.52 5.21
N LYS A 186 -41.91 8.81 3.91
CA LYS A 186 -43.00 9.02 2.96
C LYS A 186 -43.84 7.75 2.78
N LEU A 187 -43.19 6.60 2.59
CA LEU A 187 -43.87 5.31 2.45
C LEU A 187 -44.69 4.99 3.70
N ARG A 188 -44.11 5.14 4.90
CA ARG A 188 -44.80 4.96 6.18
C ARG A 188 -46.02 5.86 6.29
N THR A 189 -45.89 7.14 5.93
CA THR A 189 -47.01 8.10 6.00
C THR A 189 -48.14 7.69 5.04
N SER A 190 -47.80 7.29 3.82
CA SER A 190 -48.78 6.79 2.83
C SER A 190 -49.43 5.48 3.28
N ALA A 191 -48.63 4.51 3.74
CA ALA A 191 -49.11 3.23 4.25
C ALA A 191 -50.03 3.41 5.47
N GLN A 192 -49.70 4.30 6.41
CA GLN A 192 -50.56 4.63 7.55
C GLN A 192 -51.92 5.20 7.14
N ARG A 193 -51.98 6.00 6.06
CA ARG A 193 -53.27 6.51 5.55
C ARG A 193 -54.15 5.37 5.03
N VAL A 194 -53.56 4.46 4.25
CA VAL A 194 -54.26 3.27 3.75
C VAL A 194 -54.70 2.37 4.91
N GLN A 195 -53.82 2.14 5.87
CA GLN A 195 -54.10 1.35 7.05
C GLN A 195 -55.30 1.90 7.84
N ARG A 196 -55.34 3.21 8.10
CA ARG A 196 -56.48 3.87 8.77
C ARG A 196 -57.76 3.77 7.95
N HIS A 197 -57.66 3.86 6.62
CA HIS A 197 -58.82 3.79 5.73
C HIS A 197 -59.46 2.39 5.73
N TYR A 198 -58.65 1.33 5.76
CA TYR A 198 -59.16 -0.05 5.71
C TYR A 198 -59.29 -0.72 7.08
N GLY A 199 -59.00 0.00 8.18
CA GLY A 199 -59.11 -0.53 9.54
C GLY A 199 -58.20 -1.74 9.82
N VAL A 200 -57.13 -1.89 9.05
CA VAL A 200 -56.18 -2.99 9.21
C VAL A 200 -55.33 -2.69 10.45
N GLU A 201 -55.47 -3.48 11.51
CA GLU A 201 -54.57 -3.37 12.66
C GLU A 201 -53.13 -3.67 12.19
N ALA A 202 -52.15 -2.93 12.73
CA ALA A 202 -50.76 -3.19 12.39
C ALA A 202 -50.46 -4.61 12.88
N VAL A 203 -50.34 -5.56 11.95
CA VAL A 203 -49.78 -6.86 12.28
C VAL A 203 -48.37 -6.57 12.74
N GLY A 204 -48.12 -6.68 14.04
CA GLY A 204 -46.82 -6.52 14.65
C GLY A 204 -45.93 -7.68 14.23
N ILE A 205 -45.48 -7.69 12.98
CA ILE A 205 -44.53 -8.68 12.45
C ILE A 205 -43.21 -8.56 13.23
N LEU A 206 -42.94 -7.40 13.84
CA LEU A 206 -41.73 -7.12 14.61
C LEU A 206 -42.09 -6.87 16.07
N SER A 207 -42.09 -7.93 16.87
CA SER A 207 -42.37 -7.87 18.31
C SER A 207 -41.12 -7.65 19.16
N GLY A 208 -39.94 -7.51 18.53
CA GLY A 208 -38.66 -7.35 19.23
C GLY A 208 -38.10 -8.67 19.75
N ASP A 209 -38.67 -9.79 19.33
CA ASP A 209 -38.28 -11.13 19.73
C ASP A 209 -36.98 -11.57 19.05
N GLN A 210 -36.36 -12.62 19.59
CA GLN A 210 -35.14 -13.20 19.03
C GLN A 210 -35.33 -13.60 17.56
N SER A 211 -36.53 -14.00 17.15
CA SER A 211 -36.91 -14.31 15.76
C SER A 211 -36.66 -13.15 14.80
N ASP A 212 -36.83 -11.89 15.22
CA ASP A 212 -36.69 -10.72 14.34
C ASP A 212 -35.22 -10.42 14.03
N ARG A 213 -34.35 -10.61 15.04
CA ARG A 213 -32.90 -10.51 14.86
C ARG A 213 -32.38 -11.59 13.93
N LEU A 214 -32.99 -12.78 13.96
CA LEU A 214 -32.68 -13.87 13.05
C LEU A 214 -33.25 -13.64 11.65
N ALA A 215 -34.44 -13.04 11.55
CA ALA A 215 -35.04 -12.67 10.28
C ALA A 215 -34.21 -11.62 9.53
N ALA A 216 -33.56 -10.69 10.24
CA ALA A 216 -32.62 -9.73 9.63
C ALA A 216 -31.41 -10.41 8.96
N LEU A 217 -31.05 -11.63 9.39
CA LEU A 217 -29.95 -12.41 8.83
C LEU A 217 -30.39 -13.31 7.67
N LEU A 218 -31.69 -13.32 7.31
CA LEU A 218 -32.21 -14.12 6.21
C LEU A 218 -31.94 -13.45 4.84
N PRO A 219 -31.67 -14.23 3.79
CA PRO A 219 -31.75 -13.79 2.39
C PRO A 219 -33.15 -13.29 2.04
N ALA A 220 -33.25 -12.41 1.04
CA ALA A 220 -34.51 -11.79 0.65
C ALA A 220 -35.64 -12.80 0.36
N SER A 221 -35.31 -13.90 -0.32
CA SER A 221 -36.25 -14.99 -0.65
C SER A 221 -36.84 -15.68 0.59
N LEU A 222 -35.99 -16.01 1.57
CA LEU A 222 -36.43 -16.63 2.83
C LEU A 222 -37.15 -15.64 3.74
N TYR A 223 -36.72 -14.38 3.74
CA TYR A 223 -37.39 -13.31 4.49
C TYR A 223 -38.82 -13.08 4.00
N LEU A 224 -39.05 -13.12 2.68
CA LEU A 224 -40.39 -13.02 2.09
C LEU A 224 -41.28 -14.19 2.54
N ILE A 225 -40.80 -15.43 2.49
CA ILE A 225 -41.55 -16.60 2.99
C ILE A 225 -41.91 -16.43 4.46
N PHE A 226 -40.92 -16.07 5.30
CA PHE A 226 -41.12 -15.87 6.72
C PHE A 226 -42.17 -14.78 6.99
N SER A 227 -42.04 -13.61 6.37
CA SER A 227 -42.98 -12.49 6.54
C SER A 227 -44.40 -12.81 6.05
N HIS A 228 -44.52 -13.52 4.93
CA HIS A 228 -45.82 -13.89 4.38
C HIS A 228 -46.52 -14.97 5.22
N LEU A 229 -45.79 -16.01 5.64
CA LEU A 229 -46.37 -17.07 6.47
C LEU A 229 -46.75 -16.56 7.86
N THR A 230 -45.93 -15.69 8.47
CA THR A 230 -46.25 -15.07 9.77
C THR A 230 -47.46 -14.15 9.67
N ALA A 231 -47.56 -13.35 8.60
CA ALA A 231 -48.72 -12.50 8.36
C ALA A 231 -50.01 -13.30 8.18
N VAL A 232 -49.97 -14.41 7.43
CA VAL A 232 -51.13 -15.29 7.22
C VAL A 232 -51.51 -16.03 8.49
N ALA A 233 -50.54 -16.57 9.23
CA ALA A 233 -50.78 -17.22 10.52
C ALA A 233 -51.49 -16.27 11.51
N ALA A 234 -51.05 -15.01 11.56
CA ALA A 234 -51.64 -13.99 12.43
C ALA A 234 -53.03 -13.53 11.97
N ALA A 235 -53.25 -13.38 10.66
CA ALA A 235 -54.53 -12.92 10.11
C ALA A 235 -55.65 -13.97 10.27
N ASP A 236 -55.35 -15.23 9.92
CA ASP A 236 -56.34 -16.32 9.88
C ASP A 236 -56.38 -17.13 11.20
N LYS A 237 -55.53 -16.80 12.18
CA LYS A 237 -55.35 -17.54 13.45
C LYS A 237 -55.14 -19.04 13.23
N LEU A 238 -54.38 -19.39 12.19
CA LEU A 238 -54.06 -20.78 11.87
C LEU A 238 -53.10 -21.35 12.94
N PRO A 239 -53.16 -22.65 13.26
CA PRO A 239 -52.23 -23.31 14.18
C PRO A 239 -50.87 -23.56 13.51
N LEU A 240 -50.26 -22.49 13.01
CA LEU A 240 -48.98 -22.48 12.31
C LEU A 240 -47.94 -21.76 13.17
N GLU A 241 -46.95 -22.49 13.65
CA GLU A 241 -45.79 -21.96 14.36
C GLU A 241 -44.60 -21.88 13.39
N ILE A 242 -43.94 -20.72 13.34
CA ILE A 242 -42.85 -20.47 12.38
C ILE A 242 -41.58 -20.19 13.17
N SER A 243 -40.56 -21.01 12.98
CA SER A 243 -39.27 -20.90 13.65
C SER A 243 -38.13 -20.85 12.65
N ILE A 244 -37.10 -20.06 12.93
CA ILE A 244 -35.89 -20.00 12.12
C ILE A 244 -34.86 -20.93 12.75
N THR A 245 -34.34 -21.90 12.00
CA THR A 245 -33.34 -22.86 12.48
C THR A 245 -32.04 -22.70 11.70
N GLY A 246 -30.91 -23.00 12.35
CA GLY A 246 -29.58 -22.94 11.73
C GLY A 246 -28.54 -22.18 12.53
N GLU A 247 -27.32 -22.16 11.99
CA GLU A 247 -26.15 -21.61 12.67
C GLU A 247 -25.96 -20.11 12.39
N GLN A 248 -26.22 -19.30 13.41
CA GLN A 248 -26.24 -17.83 13.32
C GLN A 248 -24.87 -17.23 13.02
N ALA A 249 -23.80 -17.82 13.56
CA ALA A 249 -22.44 -17.34 13.39
C ALA A 249 -21.94 -17.46 11.95
N VAL A 250 -22.32 -18.55 11.26
CA VAL A 250 -21.98 -18.78 9.85
C VAL A 250 -22.81 -17.88 8.94
N ALA A 251 -24.09 -17.66 9.27
CA ALA A 251 -24.96 -16.75 8.53
C ALA A 251 -24.48 -15.30 8.55
N HIS A 252 -24.13 -14.78 9.73
CA HIS A 252 -23.64 -13.42 9.89
C HIS A 252 -22.35 -13.19 9.09
N ARG A 253 -21.45 -14.20 9.07
CA ARG A 253 -20.21 -14.15 8.29
C ARG A 253 -20.45 -14.23 6.78
N LYS A 254 -21.36 -15.09 6.31
CA LYS A 254 -21.74 -15.14 4.88
C LYS A 254 -22.39 -13.84 4.40
N GLN A 255 -23.23 -13.19 5.23
CA GLN A 255 -23.78 -11.88 4.91
C GLN A 255 -22.72 -10.77 4.88
N MET A 256 -21.80 -10.75 5.85
CA MET A 256 -20.69 -9.80 5.85
C MET A 256 -19.77 -10.00 4.64
N ALA A 257 -19.47 -11.26 4.27
CA ALA A 257 -18.69 -11.57 3.08
C ALA A 257 -19.40 -11.12 1.80
N SER A 258 -20.70 -11.40 1.65
CA SER A 258 -21.50 -10.93 0.52
C SER A 258 -21.55 -9.40 0.43
N ALA A 259 -21.66 -8.71 1.57
CA ALA A 259 -21.61 -7.24 1.63
C ALA A 259 -20.23 -6.68 1.24
N LEU A 260 -19.15 -7.38 1.58
CA LEU A 260 -17.78 -7.01 1.23
C LEU A 260 -17.51 -7.18 -0.27
N VAL A 261 -17.94 -8.30 -0.86
CA VAL A 261 -17.82 -8.60 -2.30
C VAL A 261 -18.61 -7.60 -3.15
N ARG A 262 -19.78 -7.18 -2.67
CA ARG A 262 -20.63 -6.20 -3.38
C ARG A 262 -20.12 -4.76 -3.26
N SER A 263 -19.04 -4.52 -2.52
CA SER A 263 -18.42 -3.20 -2.36
C SER A 263 -17.29 -3.01 -3.39
N PRO A 264 -17.44 -2.13 -4.40
CA PRO A 264 -16.46 -1.96 -5.49
C PRO A 264 -15.10 -1.38 -5.06
N SER A 265 -14.98 -0.96 -3.80
CA SER A 265 -13.80 -0.31 -3.19
C SER A 265 -13.08 -1.20 -2.16
N ALA A 266 -13.57 -2.44 -1.96
CA ALA A 266 -12.92 -3.36 -1.02
C ALA A 266 -11.57 -3.84 -1.59
N PRO A 267 -10.46 -3.75 -0.82
CA PRO A 267 -9.15 -4.18 -1.31
C PRO A 267 -9.16 -5.69 -1.57
N ALA A 268 -8.62 -6.11 -2.72
CA ALA A 268 -8.61 -7.50 -3.19
C ALA A 268 -8.15 -8.49 -2.10
N ASN A 269 -7.07 -8.17 -1.38
CA ASN A 269 -6.55 -9.02 -0.30
C ASN A 269 -7.52 -9.23 0.87
N VAL A 270 -8.38 -8.25 1.17
CA VAL A 270 -9.38 -8.37 2.25
C VAL A 270 -10.61 -9.13 1.76
N VAL A 271 -10.99 -8.95 0.50
CA VAL A 271 -12.05 -9.74 -0.14
C VAL A 271 -11.62 -11.20 -0.26
N GLU A 272 -10.40 -11.47 -0.69
CA GLU A 272 -9.81 -12.80 -0.78
C GLU A 272 -9.62 -13.44 0.60
N ALA A 273 -9.13 -12.71 1.61
CA ALA A 273 -9.03 -13.25 2.96
C ALA A 273 -10.40 -13.54 3.60
N ALA A 274 -11.42 -12.72 3.30
CA ALA A 274 -12.79 -12.96 3.75
C ALA A 274 -13.42 -14.16 3.03
N LEU A 275 -13.18 -14.32 1.73
CA LEU A 275 -13.60 -15.49 0.96
C LEU A 275 -12.87 -16.76 1.43
N ALA A 276 -11.55 -16.67 1.67
CA ALA A 276 -10.72 -17.78 2.10
C ALA A 276 -11.09 -18.25 3.51
N ARG A 277 -11.35 -17.34 4.46
CA ARG A 277 -11.88 -17.70 5.79
C ARG A 277 -13.28 -18.29 5.72
N ALA A 278 -14.12 -17.82 4.80
CA ALA A 278 -15.44 -18.40 4.57
C ALA A 278 -15.36 -19.80 3.91
N ALA A 279 -14.34 -20.05 3.09
CA ALA A 279 -14.08 -21.34 2.43
C ALA A 279 -13.38 -22.35 3.36
N GLU A 280 -12.43 -21.91 4.19
CA GLU A 280 -11.76 -22.75 5.19
C GLU A 280 -12.75 -23.34 6.18
N GLU A 281 -13.73 -22.57 6.65
CA GLU A 281 -14.72 -23.10 7.60
C GLU A 281 -15.87 -23.87 6.94
N ALA A 282 -16.06 -23.75 5.63
CA ALA A 282 -16.87 -24.70 4.87
C ALA A 282 -16.21 -26.10 4.79
N SER A 283 -14.92 -26.22 5.09
CA SER A 283 -14.18 -27.49 5.09
C SER A 283 -14.13 -28.21 6.44
N VAL A 284 -14.53 -27.54 7.55
CA VAL A 284 -14.46 -28.09 8.91
C VAL A 284 -15.69 -28.93 9.29
N SER A 285 -16.79 -28.87 8.53
CA SER A 285 -17.88 -29.85 8.65
C SER A 285 -17.61 -31.07 7.77
N THR A 286 -17.08 -32.12 8.38
CA THR A 286 -16.95 -33.46 7.78
C THR A 286 -18.31 -34.01 7.33
N LYS A 287 -18.57 -33.90 6.03
CA LYS A 287 -19.24 -34.81 5.08
C LYS A 287 -19.93 -33.99 3.99
N GLU A 288 -19.60 -34.34 2.75
CA GLU A 288 -20.31 -34.01 1.52
C GLU A 288 -20.21 -32.53 1.06
N GLY A 289 -19.60 -32.33 -0.12
CA GLY A 289 -19.56 -31.06 -0.85
C GLY A 289 -20.93 -30.53 -1.31
N GLU A 290 -22.00 -31.14 -0.82
CA GLU A 290 -23.42 -30.83 -1.09
C GLU A 290 -23.96 -29.75 -0.13
N THR A 291 -23.39 -29.63 1.07
CA THR A 291 -23.84 -28.66 2.10
C THR A 291 -23.30 -27.24 1.92
N ALA A 292 -22.28 -27.05 1.07
CA ALA A 292 -21.67 -25.75 0.82
C ALA A 292 -22.54 -24.80 -0.02
N LEU A 293 -23.45 -25.36 -0.84
CA LEU A 293 -24.33 -24.60 -1.73
C LEU A 293 -25.56 -24.02 -1.00
N VAL A 294 -25.80 -24.41 0.24
CA VAL A 294 -27.00 -24.05 1.00
C VAL A 294 -26.68 -22.94 2.01
N PHE A 295 -27.62 -22.03 2.18
CA PHE A 295 -27.56 -20.98 3.18
C PHE A 295 -27.78 -21.59 4.59
N PRO A 296 -26.98 -21.20 5.60
CA PRO A 296 -26.94 -21.86 6.91
C PRO A 296 -28.19 -21.64 7.79
N LEU A 297 -29.07 -20.70 7.45
CA LEU A 297 -30.37 -20.54 8.09
C LEU A 297 -31.48 -21.10 7.18
N ALA A 298 -32.42 -21.80 7.80
CA ALA A 298 -33.63 -22.32 7.20
C ALA A 298 -34.85 -21.77 7.93
N VAL A 299 -35.97 -21.66 7.22
CA VAL A 299 -37.25 -21.28 7.80
C VAL A 299 -38.07 -22.56 7.99
N GLU A 300 -38.47 -22.88 9.21
CA GLU A 300 -39.32 -24.03 9.52
C GLU A 300 -40.75 -23.56 9.81
N ALA A 301 -41.69 -24.08 9.02
CA ALA A 301 -43.12 -23.91 9.22
C ALA A 301 -43.66 -25.20 9.85
N ALA A 302 -44.06 -25.14 11.12
CA ALA A 302 -44.62 -26.25 11.86
C ALA A 302 -46.13 -26.05 12.06
N VAL A 303 -46.95 -26.91 11.44
CA VAL A 303 -48.38 -26.97 11.73
C VAL A 303 -48.61 -27.95 12.87
N VAL A 304 -49.21 -27.49 13.96
CA VAL A 304 -49.56 -28.34 15.12
C VAL A 304 -51.05 -28.62 15.08
N THR A 305 -51.44 -29.85 14.74
CA THR A 305 -52.84 -30.29 14.80
C THR A 305 -53.04 -31.19 16.02
N GLU A 306 -54.02 -30.86 16.86
CA GLU A 306 -54.42 -31.70 17.98
C GLU A 306 -55.65 -32.53 17.60
N THR A 307 -55.48 -33.85 17.46
CA THR A 307 -56.60 -34.80 17.43
C THR A 307 -56.67 -35.54 18.77
N ALA A 308 -57.85 -36.07 19.13
CA ALA A 308 -58.23 -36.49 20.49
C ALA A 308 -57.31 -37.49 21.23
N THR A 309 -56.25 -38.03 20.62
CA THR A 309 -55.30 -38.97 21.25
C THR A 309 -53.81 -38.70 21.01
N LYS A 310 -53.38 -37.86 20.03
CA LYS A 310 -51.96 -37.50 19.79
C LYS A 310 -51.80 -36.11 19.14
N LYS A 311 -50.72 -35.40 19.47
CA LYS A 311 -50.31 -34.15 18.77
C LYS A 311 -49.55 -34.50 17.50
N HIS A 312 -50.04 -34.09 16.33
CA HIS A 312 -49.36 -34.27 15.05
C HIS A 312 -48.66 -32.98 14.64
N LYS A 313 -47.33 -33.01 14.56
CA LYS A 313 -46.49 -31.89 14.08
C LYS A 313 -46.10 -32.15 12.62
N PHE A 314 -46.63 -31.35 11.71
CA PHE A 314 -46.19 -31.34 10.31
C PHE A 314 -45.16 -30.23 10.15
N THR A 315 -43.92 -30.56 9.74
CA THR A 315 -42.83 -29.59 9.60
C THR A 315 -42.39 -29.50 8.15
N ALA A 316 -42.44 -28.31 7.59
CA ALA A 316 -41.86 -27.97 6.29
C ALA A 316 -40.69 -27.01 6.51
N THR A 317 -39.48 -27.43 6.14
CA THR A 317 -38.26 -26.62 6.25
C THR A 317 -37.86 -26.10 4.87
N PHE A 318 -37.69 -24.77 4.78
CA PHE A 318 -37.30 -24.07 3.56
C PHE A 318 -35.81 -23.75 3.62
N HIS A 319 -35.06 -24.27 2.64
CA HIS A 319 -33.65 -24.01 2.46
C HIS A 319 -33.43 -23.12 1.23
N TYR A 320 -32.42 -22.25 1.26
CA TYR A 320 -32.08 -21.39 0.13
C TYR A 320 -30.68 -21.66 -0.36
N SER A 321 -30.50 -21.77 -1.67
CA SER A 321 -29.18 -21.84 -2.30
C SER A 321 -28.85 -20.51 -2.99
N PRO A 322 -27.84 -19.76 -2.50
CA PRO A 322 -27.45 -18.48 -3.09
C PRO A 322 -26.83 -18.60 -4.50
N SER A 323 -26.15 -19.71 -4.80
CA SER A 323 -25.49 -19.94 -6.09
C SER A 323 -26.48 -20.21 -7.22
N LEU A 324 -27.57 -20.93 -6.92
CA LEU A 324 -28.61 -21.29 -7.88
C LEU A 324 -29.83 -20.36 -7.80
N ASN A 325 -29.86 -19.46 -6.82
CA ASN A 325 -31.01 -18.62 -6.48
C ASN A 325 -32.32 -19.42 -6.39
N LEU A 326 -32.26 -20.55 -5.69
CA LEU A 326 -33.34 -21.54 -5.61
C LEU A 326 -33.76 -21.75 -4.16
N VAL A 327 -35.06 -21.97 -3.92
CA VAL A 327 -35.59 -22.41 -2.63
C VAL A 327 -36.00 -23.88 -2.74
N THR A 328 -35.51 -24.70 -1.83
CA THR A 328 -35.90 -26.10 -1.68
C THR A 328 -36.73 -26.29 -0.41
N VAL A 329 -37.63 -27.27 -0.44
CA VAL A 329 -38.48 -27.62 0.71
C VAL A 329 -38.25 -29.07 1.07
N SER A 330 -38.00 -29.33 2.35
CA SER A 330 -37.96 -30.68 2.92
C SER A 330 -39.00 -30.81 4.03
N GLY A 331 -39.67 -31.95 4.07
CA GLY A 331 -40.53 -32.38 5.17
C GLY A 331 -39.70 -33.01 6.28
N GLY A 332 -40.24 -33.03 7.50
CA GLY A 332 -39.56 -33.67 8.64
C GLY A 332 -39.55 -35.20 8.58
N ASN A 333 -40.37 -35.82 7.71
CA ASN A 333 -40.49 -37.26 7.53
C ASN A 333 -40.77 -37.60 6.06
N ALA A 334 -40.40 -38.80 5.60
CA ALA A 334 -40.66 -39.27 4.23
C ALA A 334 -42.15 -39.24 3.82
N ALA A 335 -43.06 -39.42 4.78
CA ALA A 335 -44.51 -39.28 4.54
C ALA A 335 -44.94 -37.81 4.35
N GLN A 336 -44.25 -36.87 5.00
CA GLN A 336 -44.48 -35.44 4.84
C GLN A 336 -43.93 -34.95 3.50
N ASP A 337 -42.79 -35.48 3.04
CA ASP A 337 -42.24 -35.21 1.70
C ASP A 337 -43.20 -35.64 0.58
N ALA A 338 -43.84 -36.81 0.75
CA ALA A 338 -44.87 -37.27 -0.18
C ALA A 338 -46.09 -36.33 -0.19
N LEU A 339 -46.52 -35.82 0.97
CA LEU A 339 -47.62 -34.87 1.06
C LEU A 339 -47.27 -33.49 0.46
N LEU A 340 -46.04 -33.01 0.66
CA LEU A 340 -45.54 -31.77 0.04
C LEU A 340 -45.54 -31.85 -1.49
N ALA A 341 -45.30 -33.04 -2.05
CA ALA A 341 -45.39 -33.28 -3.48
C ALA A 341 -46.81 -33.19 -4.04
N PHE A 342 -47.86 -33.37 -3.23
CA PHE A 342 -49.25 -33.37 -3.69
C PHE A 342 -50.05 -32.12 -3.30
N LEU A 343 -49.44 -31.12 -2.67
CA LEU A 343 -50.12 -29.91 -2.16
C LEU A 343 -50.97 -29.16 -3.21
N PHE A 344 -50.50 -29.09 -4.46
CA PHE A 344 -51.19 -28.38 -5.55
C PHE A 344 -51.36 -29.23 -6.83
N GLY A 345 -51.16 -30.54 -6.75
CA GLY A 345 -51.48 -31.49 -7.84
C GLY A 345 -50.60 -31.45 -9.10
N ASP A 346 -49.78 -30.41 -9.34
CA ASP A 346 -48.93 -30.29 -10.53
C ASP A 346 -47.43 -30.16 -10.17
N ASN A 347 -46.73 -31.29 -10.01
CA ASN A 347 -45.27 -31.36 -10.12
C ASN A 347 -44.89 -31.51 -11.60
N LYS A 348 -45.11 -30.49 -12.42
CA LYS A 348 -44.82 -30.57 -13.87
C LYS A 348 -43.54 -29.86 -14.30
N ASP A 349 -42.89 -29.12 -13.40
CA ASP A 349 -41.58 -28.51 -13.67
C ASP A 349 -40.44 -29.51 -13.36
N GLN A 350 -40.26 -30.50 -14.23
CA GLN A 350 -39.14 -31.46 -14.16
C GLN A 350 -37.77 -30.77 -14.24
N VAL A 351 -37.69 -29.56 -14.80
CA VAL A 351 -36.43 -28.83 -15.03
C VAL A 351 -35.82 -28.32 -13.73
N THR A 352 -36.62 -27.74 -12.82
CA THR A 352 -36.11 -27.24 -11.53
C THR A 352 -35.92 -28.38 -10.52
N GLN A 353 -36.67 -29.48 -10.67
CA GLN A 353 -36.52 -30.68 -9.84
C GLN A 353 -35.28 -31.49 -10.23
N GLY A 354 -35.02 -31.66 -11.54
CA GLY A 354 -33.81 -32.35 -12.03
C GLY A 354 -32.52 -31.62 -11.62
N ALA A 355 -32.50 -30.29 -11.71
CA ALA A 355 -31.34 -29.50 -11.25
C ALA A 355 -31.12 -29.57 -9.72
N ALA A 356 -32.17 -29.79 -8.92
CA ALA A 356 -32.03 -29.94 -7.47
C ALA A 356 -31.60 -31.36 -7.06
N GLU A 357 -32.10 -32.39 -7.74
CA GLU A 357 -31.78 -33.80 -7.48
C GLU A 357 -30.39 -34.20 -8.02
N GLU A 358 -29.92 -33.63 -9.12
CA GLU A 358 -28.56 -33.90 -9.66
C GLU A 358 -27.42 -33.28 -8.84
N ILE A 359 -27.72 -32.26 -8.01
CA ILE A 359 -26.74 -31.47 -7.25
C ILE A 359 -26.71 -31.87 -5.76
N GLY A 360 -27.59 -32.79 -5.32
CA GLY A 360 -27.62 -33.25 -3.93
C GLY A 360 -28.15 -32.20 -2.94
N LEU A 361 -29.07 -31.32 -3.37
CA LEU A 361 -29.65 -30.31 -2.47
C LEU A 361 -30.60 -30.95 -1.44
N PRO A 362 -30.64 -30.43 -0.19
CA PRO A 362 -31.61 -30.90 0.80
C PRO A 362 -33.02 -30.47 0.40
N GLY A 363 -33.86 -31.45 0.04
CA GLY A 363 -35.26 -31.27 -0.29
C GLY A 363 -35.54 -31.01 -1.77
N LYS A 364 -36.82 -30.85 -2.11
CA LYS A 364 -37.27 -30.70 -3.50
C LYS A 364 -37.58 -29.25 -3.82
N ALA A 365 -37.22 -28.83 -5.03
CA ALA A 365 -37.52 -27.50 -5.55
C ALA A 365 -38.91 -27.47 -6.18
N TYR A 366 -39.91 -27.08 -5.39
CA TYR A 366 -41.28 -26.93 -5.90
C TYR A 366 -41.49 -25.54 -6.50
N SER A 367 -42.21 -25.47 -7.61
CA SER A 367 -42.57 -24.19 -8.26
C SER A 367 -43.45 -23.31 -7.36
N TRP A 368 -44.35 -23.90 -6.57
CA TRP A 368 -45.14 -23.16 -5.57
C TRP A 368 -44.26 -22.55 -4.47
N ALA A 369 -43.18 -23.24 -4.06
CA ALA A 369 -42.27 -22.76 -3.03
C ALA A 369 -41.38 -21.62 -3.52
N GLN A 370 -40.97 -21.66 -4.79
CA GLN A 370 -40.25 -20.57 -5.45
C GLN A 370 -41.14 -19.32 -5.58
N ARG A 371 -42.41 -19.49 -5.96
CA ARG A 371 -43.39 -18.38 -6.00
C ARG A 371 -43.62 -17.77 -4.62
N ALA A 372 -43.72 -18.60 -3.58
CA ALA A 372 -43.82 -18.11 -2.20
C ALA A 372 -42.60 -17.26 -1.77
N ALA A 373 -41.43 -17.56 -2.33
CA ALA A 373 -40.18 -16.83 -2.14
C ALA A 373 -40.06 -15.55 -2.98
N GLY A 374 -41.04 -15.22 -3.82
CA GLY A 374 -40.97 -14.10 -4.77
C GLY A 374 -39.99 -14.36 -5.93
N LEU A 375 -39.60 -15.61 -6.15
CA LEU A 375 -38.83 -16.04 -7.31
C LEU A 375 -39.83 -16.40 -8.42
N ASP A 376 -40.25 -15.39 -9.18
CA ASP A 376 -41.15 -15.58 -10.32
C ASP A 376 -40.41 -16.23 -11.48
N LEU A 377 -40.22 -17.55 -11.38
CA LEU A 377 -39.87 -18.39 -12.51
C LEU A 377 -41.12 -18.51 -13.38
N LEU A 378 -41.14 -17.75 -14.47
CA LEU A 378 -42.20 -17.78 -15.46
C LEU A 378 -42.40 -19.23 -15.93
N PRO A 379 -43.64 -19.75 -15.93
CA PRO A 379 -43.88 -21.12 -16.36
C PRO A 379 -43.53 -21.27 -17.85
N PRO A 380 -43.07 -22.45 -18.28
CA PRO A 380 -42.79 -22.70 -19.68
C PRO A 380 -44.06 -22.47 -20.52
N ILE A 381 -43.92 -21.69 -21.60
CA ILE A 381 -45.00 -21.15 -22.44
C ILE A 381 -45.92 -22.27 -23.00
N GLU A 382 -45.45 -23.52 -23.05
CA GLU A 382 -46.20 -24.70 -23.49
C GLU A 382 -47.49 -24.94 -22.69
N GLU A 383 -47.53 -24.56 -21.41
CA GLU A 383 -48.70 -24.76 -20.53
C GLU A 383 -49.89 -23.86 -20.88
N PHE A 384 -49.62 -22.63 -21.34
CA PHE A 384 -50.65 -21.70 -21.79
C PHE A 384 -51.23 -22.10 -23.14
N VAL A 385 -50.44 -22.77 -23.98
CA VAL A 385 -50.84 -23.23 -25.30
C VAL A 385 -51.60 -24.56 -25.22
N ALA A 386 -51.20 -25.49 -24.35
CA ALA A 386 -51.86 -26.78 -24.18
C ALA A 386 -53.31 -26.66 -23.65
N LYS A 387 -53.61 -25.66 -22.81
CA LYS A 387 -54.98 -25.35 -22.35
C LYS A 387 -55.75 -24.39 -23.27
N GLY A 388 -55.09 -23.84 -24.30
CA GLY A 388 -55.61 -22.83 -25.23
C GLY A 388 -56.01 -23.37 -26.61
N GLY A 389 -56.13 -24.69 -26.77
CA GLY A 389 -56.64 -25.32 -27.98
C GLY A 389 -58.15 -25.16 -28.15
N GLY A 390 -58.60 -23.94 -28.48
CA GLY A 390 -59.97 -23.67 -28.92
C GLY A 390 -60.89 -23.08 -27.85
N ALA A 391 -61.33 -21.84 -28.09
CA ALA A 391 -62.39 -21.10 -27.39
C ALA A 391 -62.11 -20.65 -25.94
N GLY A 392 -61.77 -19.36 -25.80
CA GLY A 392 -62.05 -18.58 -24.60
C GLY A 392 -60.82 -18.03 -23.88
N GLY A 393 -60.55 -16.72 -24.02
CA GLY A 393 -59.61 -16.00 -23.16
C GLY A 393 -59.93 -16.11 -21.66
N SER A 394 -61.13 -16.57 -21.30
CA SER A 394 -61.54 -16.90 -19.93
C SER A 394 -60.80 -18.12 -19.34
N ALA A 395 -60.47 -19.14 -20.14
CA ALA A 395 -59.77 -20.34 -19.66
C ALA A 395 -58.28 -20.05 -19.38
N GLY A 396 -57.65 -19.26 -20.25
CA GLY A 396 -56.30 -18.73 -20.02
C GLY A 396 -56.23 -17.83 -18.79
N LEU A 397 -57.18 -16.89 -18.63
CA LEU A 397 -57.28 -16.04 -17.44
C LEU A 397 -57.59 -16.83 -16.16
N ALA A 398 -58.39 -17.89 -16.24
CA ALA A 398 -58.64 -18.80 -15.12
C ALA A 398 -57.37 -19.57 -14.74
N ALA A 399 -56.59 -20.05 -15.71
CA ALA A 399 -55.28 -20.66 -15.47
C ALA A 399 -54.28 -19.68 -14.84
N VAL A 400 -54.23 -18.42 -15.30
CA VAL A 400 -53.40 -17.38 -14.65
C VAL A 400 -53.87 -17.09 -13.23
N ARG A 401 -55.18 -16.98 -12.99
CA ARG A 401 -55.73 -16.74 -11.65
C ARG A 401 -55.47 -17.91 -10.71
N GLN A 402 -55.57 -19.13 -11.21
CA GLN A 402 -55.26 -20.34 -10.46
C GLN A 402 -53.77 -20.41 -10.14
N TYR A 403 -52.90 -20.15 -11.12
CA TYR A 403 -51.45 -20.03 -10.94
C TYR A 403 -51.06 -18.97 -9.90
N GLN A 404 -51.71 -17.79 -9.95
CA GLN A 404 -51.52 -16.72 -8.98
C GLN A 404 -52.10 -17.08 -7.60
N HIS A 405 -53.18 -17.86 -7.55
CA HIS A 405 -53.78 -18.32 -6.30
C HIS A 405 -52.91 -19.36 -5.60
N GLU A 406 -52.34 -20.30 -6.36
CA GLU A 406 -51.39 -21.31 -5.89
C GLU A 406 -50.08 -20.69 -5.37
N GLY A 407 -49.69 -19.52 -5.90
CA GLY A 407 -48.53 -18.74 -5.41
C GLY A 407 -48.81 -17.86 -4.18
N ARG A 408 -50.07 -17.73 -3.73
CA ARG A 408 -50.38 -16.93 -2.54
C ARG A 408 -50.03 -17.71 -1.27
N ALA A 409 -49.31 -17.06 -0.36
CA ALA A 409 -48.99 -17.63 0.95
C ALA A 409 -50.23 -18.09 1.75
N ALA A 410 -51.38 -17.42 1.58
CA ALA A 410 -52.65 -17.84 2.19
C ALA A 410 -53.13 -19.21 1.70
N ALA A 411 -53.01 -19.49 0.39
CA ALA A 411 -53.38 -20.77 -0.18
C ALA A 411 -52.40 -21.87 0.27
N ILE A 412 -51.11 -21.55 0.32
CA ILE A 412 -50.06 -22.47 0.80
C ILE A 412 -50.28 -22.82 2.27
N ALA A 413 -50.50 -21.83 3.14
CA ALA A 413 -50.78 -22.06 4.56
C ALA A 413 -52.05 -22.88 4.77
N ALA A 414 -53.14 -22.57 4.06
CA ALA A 414 -54.38 -23.33 4.14
C ALA A 414 -54.22 -24.79 3.67
N GLN A 415 -53.46 -25.02 2.60
CA GLN A 415 -53.17 -26.36 2.09
C GLN A 415 -52.20 -27.14 3.00
N LEU A 416 -51.23 -26.47 3.62
CA LEU A 416 -50.35 -27.09 4.62
C LEU A 416 -51.16 -27.54 5.86
N VAL A 417 -52.11 -26.72 6.31
CA VAL A 417 -53.03 -27.08 7.39
C VAL A 417 -53.96 -28.21 6.94
N HIS A 418 -54.48 -28.18 5.71
CA HIS A 418 -55.31 -29.24 5.17
C HIS A 418 -54.55 -30.58 5.07
N ALA A 419 -53.34 -30.58 4.51
CA ALA A 419 -52.46 -31.74 4.42
C ALA A 419 -52.08 -32.31 5.80
N ALA A 420 -51.88 -31.45 6.80
CA ALA A 420 -51.65 -31.89 8.18
C ALA A 420 -52.91 -32.55 8.78
N THR A 421 -54.11 -32.02 8.51
CA THR A 421 -55.37 -32.61 8.99
C THR A 421 -55.76 -33.91 8.30
N THR A 422 -55.47 -34.07 7.00
CA THR A 422 -55.72 -35.32 6.26
C THR A 422 -54.74 -36.42 6.67
N ALA A 423 -53.50 -36.07 6.99
CA ALA A 423 -52.53 -37.00 7.58
C ALA A 423 -52.91 -37.46 9.01
N ALA A 424 -53.70 -36.66 9.75
CA ALA A 424 -54.15 -36.96 11.11
C ALA A 424 -55.52 -37.68 11.17
N GLY A 425 -56.25 -37.80 10.05
CA GLY A 425 -57.54 -38.51 9.96
C GLY A 425 -57.40 -40.05 9.98
N PRO A 426 -58.46 -40.80 10.35
CA PRO A 426 -58.41 -42.26 10.48
C PRO A 426 -58.23 -43.01 9.15
N SER A 427 -58.29 -42.32 8.01
CA SER A 427 -57.93 -42.85 6.70
C SER A 427 -56.46 -42.55 6.42
N GLY A 428 -55.57 -43.24 7.12
CA GLY A 428 -54.18 -43.34 6.72
C GLY A 428 -54.11 -43.86 5.28
N ILE A 429 -53.41 -43.09 4.44
CA ILE A 429 -52.74 -43.45 3.18
C ILE A 429 -53.05 -44.88 2.72
N ARG A 430 -53.81 -45.00 1.63
CA ARG A 430 -53.69 -46.11 0.69
C ARG A 430 -52.89 -45.63 -0.51
#